data_AF-A0A9Q8ZUU8-F1
#
_entry.id   AF-A0A9Q8ZUU8-F1
#
_cell.length_a   1.000
_cell.length_b   1.000
_cell.length_c   1.000
_cell.angle_alpha   90.00
_cell.angle_beta   90.00
_cell.angle_gamma   90.00
#
_symmetry.space_group_name_H-M   'P 1'
#
loop_
_entity.id
_entity.type
_entity.pdbx_description
1 polymer ?
#
loop_
_entity_poly.entity_id
_entity_poly.type
_entity_poly.pdbx_seq_one_letter_code
_entity_poly.pdbx_strand_id
1 'polypeptide(L)' 'MDTPSRTASAQLVASIHQPWRASVHECLDRWRRMDAAAQASAYLVLEGPEPSVRRTLNGADIARLWPQA' A
#
# COMPACT_ATOMS: atom_id res chain seq x y z
N MET A 1 -15.33 -24.77 9.81
CA MET A 1 -14.42 -24.60 8.65
C MET A 1 -13.80 -23.23 8.81
N ASP A 2 -12.56 -23.18 9.27
CA ASP A 2 -11.85 -21.93 9.58
C ASP A 2 -11.03 -21.57 8.33
N THR A 3 -11.51 -20.60 7.57
CA THR A 3 -10.69 -19.97 6.54
C THR A 3 -10.47 -18.54 7.02
N PRO A 4 -9.38 -18.23 7.72
CA PRO A 4 -9.01 -16.85 7.89
C PRO A 4 -8.57 -16.41 6.50
N SER A 5 -9.47 -15.77 5.77
CA SER A 5 -9.11 -14.88 4.68
C SER A 5 -8.07 -13.93 5.25
N ARG A 6 -6.79 -14.26 5.05
CA ARG A 6 -5.66 -13.37 5.29
C ARG A 6 -5.85 -12.22 4.32
N THR A 7 -6.68 -11.26 4.71
CA THR A 7 -6.76 -9.97 4.06
C THR A 7 -5.33 -9.45 4.11
N ALA A 8 -4.67 -9.41 2.95
CA ALA A 8 -3.31 -8.92 2.86
C ALA A 8 -3.29 -7.52 3.45
N SER A 9 -2.69 -7.38 4.64
CA SER A 9 -2.56 -6.11 5.31
C SER A 9 -1.58 -5.26 4.53
N ALA A 10 -1.99 -4.05 4.21
CA ALA A 10 -1.16 -3.08 3.52
C ALA A 10 -1.00 -1.84 4.39
N GLN A 11 0.10 -1.14 4.19
CA GLN A 11 0.37 0.11 4.88
C GLN A 11 0.83 1.16 3.88
N LEU A 12 0.05 2.22 3.73
CA LEU A 12 0.42 3.41 2.97
C LEU A 12 1.18 4.37 3.87
N VAL A 13 2.41 4.70 3.49
CA VAL A 13 3.27 5.65 4.19
C VAL A 13 3.42 6.88 3.30
N ALA A 14 2.52 7.85 3.49
CA ALA A 14 2.56 9.16 2.83
C ALA A 14 3.39 10.19 3.61
N SER A 15 3.51 9.98 4.92
CA SER A 15 4.32 10.79 5.83
C SER A 15 4.94 9.87 6.88
N ILE A 16 6.20 10.14 7.23
CA ILE A 16 7.02 9.32 8.15
C ILE A 16 6.36 9.14 9.52
N HIS A 17 5.50 10.08 9.92
CA HIS A 17 4.92 10.12 11.25
C HIS A 17 3.63 9.32 11.41
N GLN A 18 2.92 9.00 10.32
CA GLN A 18 1.62 8.32 10.40
C GLN A 18 1.42 7.36 9.22
N PRO A 19 1.97 6.14 9.32
CA PRO A 19 1.61 5.07 8.42
C PRO A 19 0.13 4.71 8.56
N TRP A 20 -0.59 4.67 7.44
CA TRP A 20 -1.99 4.25 7.42
C TRP A 20 -2.11 2.79 7.01
N ARG A 21 -2.63 1.95 7.90
CA ARG A 21 -2.85 0.51 7.66
C ARG A 21 -4.27 0.27 7.19
N ALA A 22 -4.42 -0.42 6.07
CA ALA A 22 -5.71 -0.76 5.48
C ALA A 22 -5.54 -1.96 4.53
N SER A 23 -6.59 -2.34 3.80
CA SER A 23 -6.42 -3.25 2.67
C SER A 23 -5.56 -2.62 1.56
N VAL A 24 -4.98 -3.46 0.69
CA VAL A 24 -4.25 -2.99 -0.51
C VAL A 24 -5.11 -2.02 -1.33
N HIS A 25 -6.38 -2.37 -1.55
CA HIS A 25 -7.29 -1.57 -2.35
C HIS A 25 -7.55 -0.19 -1.73
N GLU A 26 -7.79 -0.12 -0.42
CA GLU A 26 -7.97 1.16 0.28
C GLU A 26 -6.70 2.01 0.25
N CYS A 27 -5.52 1.40 0.42
CA CYS A 27 -4.23 2.09 0.31
C CYS A 27 -4.03 2.70 -1.08
N LEU A 28 -4.37 1.97 -2.14
CA LEU A 28 -4.27 2.44 -3.52
C LEU A 28 -5.27 3.56 -3.81
N ASP A 29 -6.53 3.43 -3.37
CA ASP A 29 -7.53 4.49 -3.57
C ASP A 29 -7.13 5.78 -2.84
N ARG A 30 -6.60 5.68 -1.63
CA ARG A 30 -6.07 6.85 -0.91
C ARG A 30 -4.87 7.46 -1.63
N TRP A 31 -3.91 6.64 -2.08
CA TRP A 31 -2.75 7.12 -2.83
C TRP A 31 -3.17 7.89 -4.09
N ARG A 32 -4.16 7.39 -4.83
CA ARG A 32 -4.70 8.07 -6.03
C ARG A 32 -5.31 9.44 -5.74
N ARG A 33 -5.89 9.64 -4.54
CA ARG A 33 -6.49 10.93 -4.13
C ARG A 33 -5.45 11.93 -3.63
N MET A 34 -4.20 11.53 -3.45
CA MET A 34 -3.11 12.42 -3.05
C MET A 34 -2.62 13.25 -4.25
N ASP A 35 -1.98 14.39 -3.98
CA ASP A 35 -1.31 15.18 -5.02
C ASP A 35 -0.07 14.45 -5.58
N ALA A 36 0.41 14.90 -6.73
CA ALA A 36 1.52 14.24 -7.43
C ALA A 36 2.82 14.18 -6.62
N ALA A 37 3.12 15.19 -5.79
CA ALA A 37 4.33 15.20 -4.97
C ALA A 37 4.21 14.21 -3.81
N ALA A 38 3.04 14.14 -3.18
CA ALA A 38 2.74 13.17 -2.14
C ALA A 38 2.66 11.74 -2.70
N GLN A 39 2.16 11.54 -3.92
CA GLN A 39 2.18 10.24 -4.60
C GLN A 39 3.61 9.75 -4.86
N ALA A 40 4.49 10.64 -5.35
CA ALA A 40 5.87 10.32 -5.65
C ALA A 40 6.70 9.98 -4.39
N SER A 41 6.38 10.62 -3.26
CA SER A 41 7.05 10.41 -1.98
C SER A 41 6.43 9.32 -1.11
N ALA A 42 5.27 8.78 -1.49
CA ALA A 42 4.60 7.72 -0.75
C ALA A 42 5.22 6.34 -0.99
N TYR A 43 5.08 5.48 0.03
CA TYR A 43 5.44 4.07 -0.05
C TYR A 43 4.24 3.19 0.31
N LEU A 44 4.07 2.10 -0.41
CA LEU A 44 3.10 1.06 -0.10
C LEU A 44 3.85 -0.16 0.42
N VAL A 45 3.48 -0.60 1.59
CA VAL A 45 4.02 -1.78 2.23
C VAL A 45 2.98 -2.87 2.15
N LEU A 46 3.34 -4.01 1.58
CA LEU A 46 2.52 -5.20 1.51
C LEU A 46 3.05 -6.20 2.54
N GLU A 47 2.21 -6.55 3.51
CA GLU A 47 2.50 -7.58 4.50
C GLU A 47 2.11 -8.95 3.92
N GLY A 48 3.09 -9.84 3.85
CA GLY A 48 2.90 -11.20 3.37
C GLY A 48 2.26 -12.11 4.43
N PRO A 49 2.02 -13.37 4.07
CA PRO A 49 1.49 -14.38 4.99
C PRO A 49 2.37 -14.61 6.24
N GLU A 50 3.65 -14.23 6.16
CA GLU A 50 4.60 -14.24 7.27
C GLU A 50 5.12 -12.81 7.51
N PRO A 51 5.34 -12.40 8.78
CA PRO A 51 5.81 -11.05 9.10
C PRO A 51 7.17 -10.71 8.48
N SER A 52 7.97 -11.72 8.17
CA SER A 52 9.28 -11.59 7.51
C SER A 52 9.17 -11.32 6.01
N VAL A 53 8.00 -11.54 5.40
CA VAL A 53 7.76 -11.34 3.97
C VAL A 53 7.08 -9.99 3.78
N ARG A 54 7.86 -8.92 3.85
CA ARG A 54 7.38 -7.55 3.59
C ARG A 54 7.90 -7.07 2.24
N ARG A 55 7.01 -6.58 1.38
CA ARG A 55 7.39 -5.91 0.13
C ARG A 55 7.06 -4.43 0.23
N THR A 56 8.02 -3.56 -0.04
CA THR A 56 7.81 -2.12 -0.11
C THR A 56 7.86 -1.67 -1.56
N LEU A 57 6.86 -0.91 -1.97
CA LEU A 57 6.71 -0.32 -3.30
C LEU A 57 6.81 1.20 -3.13
N ASN A 58 7.61 1.87 -3.96
CA ASN A 58 7.65 3.33 -4.02
C ASN A 58 6.53 3.86 -4.94
N GLY A 59 6.32 5.17 -4.97
CA GLY A 59 5.31 5.82 -5.82
C GLY A 59 5.35 5.40 -7.29
N ALA A 60 6.53 5.21 -7.88
CA ALA A 60 6.68 4.78 -9.27
C ALA A 60 6.25 3.32 -9.48
N ASP A 61 6.59 2.42 -8.56
CA ASP A 61 6.18 1.02 -8.62
C ASP A 61 4.69 0.85 -8.33
N ILE A 62 4.11 1.67 -7.45
CA ILE A 62 2.66 1.75 -7.23
C ILE A 62 1.97 2.16 -8.54
N ALA A 63 2.46 3.22 -9.21
CA ALA A 63 1.91 3.69 -10.49
C ALA A 63 1.98 2.65 -11.60
N ARG A 64 3.04 1.81 -11.63
CA ARG A 64 3.18 0.70 -12.58
C ARG A 64 2.21 -0.44 -12.33
N LEU A 65 1.90 -0.73 -11.06
CA LEU A 65 0.99 -1.80 -10.67
C LEU A 65 -0.48 -1.42 -10.83
N TRP A 66 -0.77 -0.13 -10.80
CA TRP A 66 -2.10 0.42 -11.04
C TRP A 66 -2.08 1.39 -12.23
N PRO A 67 -1.88 0.87 -13.46
CA PRO A 67 -1.98 1.71 -14.65
C PRO A 67 -3.39 2.30 -14.68
N GLN A 68 -3.46 3.64 -14.74
CA GLN A 68 -4.74 4.33 -14.83
C GLN A 68 -5.41 3.91 -16.14
N ALA A 69 -6.48 3.11 -16.03
CA ALA A 69 -7.41 2.83 -17.10
C ALA A 69 -8.51 3.89 -17.12
#